data_AF-A0A0F4LA47-F1
#
_entry.id   AF-A0A0F4LA47-F1
#
_cell.length_a   1.000
_cell.length_b   1.000
_cell.length_c   1.000
_cell.angle_alpha   90.00
_cell.angle_beta   90.00
_cell.angle_gamma   90.00
#
_symmetry.space_group_name_H-M   'P 1'
#
loop_
_entity.id
_entity.type
_entity.pdbx_description
1 polymer ?
#
loop_
_entity_poly.entity_id
_entity_poly.type
_entity_poly.pdbx_seq_one_letter_code
_entity_poly.pdbx_strand_id
1 'polypeptide(L)'
;MKLKKTLVRLVSILILVATGLVFSSKVEAKYVGHNATPTELRGTWYEYKGHNKWNHIKITKHAFIQNGQVLCSLNKKGYKKLHVTRYKQNGRPYYVLNKFNYHYQEVGSFWLSKRKIYGKRVMKSYYNMGYFSVYTRNKIKHDYSYQTKGNYKKQLGK
;
A
#
# COMPACT_ATOMS: atom_id res chain seq x y z
N MET A 1 -24.36 -30.32 -49.53
CA MET A 1 -24.47 -29.34 -48.42
C MET A 1 -23.70 -29.82 -47.16
N LYS A 2 -22.36 -29.93 -47.19
CA LYS A 2 -21.56 -30.37 -46.01
C LYS A 2 -20.14 -29.78 -45.93
N LEU A 3 -19.82 -28.70 -46.67
CA LEU A 3 -18.46 -28.09 -46.63
C LEU A 3 -18.36 -26.76 -45.87
N LYS A 4 -19.47 -26.13 -45.47
CA LYS A 4 -19.45 -24.80 -44.82
C LYS A 4 -19.46 -24.83 -43.29
N LYS A 5 -19.64 -25.98 -42.65
CA LYS A 5 -19.74 -26.10 -41.18
C LYS A 5 -18.42 -26.46 -40.47
N THR A 6 -17.39 -26.88 -41.20
CA THR A 6 -16.11 -27.33 -40.63
C THR A 6 -15.07 -26.21 -40.49
N LEU A 7 -15.12 -25.17 -41.35
CA LEU A 7 -14.19 -24.04 -41.24
C LEU A 7 -14.45 -23.13 -40.02
N VAL A 8 -15.70 -23.03 -39.58
CA VAL A 8 -16.09 -22.16 -38.46
C VAL A 8 -15.62 -22.72 -37.10
N ARG A 9 -15.34 -24.03 -36.99
CA ARG A 9 -14.85 -24.65 -35.75
C ARG A 9 -13.33 -24.57 -35.55
N LEU A 10 -12.56 -24.32 -36.61
CA LEU A 10 -11.09 -24.24 -36.52
C LEU A 10 -10.57 -22.83 -36.23
N VAL A 11 -11.38 -21.79 -36.46
CA VAL A 11 -11.01 -20.40 -36.15
C VAL A 11 -11.31 -20.03 -34.69
N SER A 12 -12.17 -20.77 -33.99
CA SER A 12 -12.52 -20.50 -32.59
C SER A 12 -11.47 -20.96 -31.56
N ILE A 13 -10.45 -21.73 -31.98
CA ILE A 13 -9.43 -22.28 -31.07
C ILE A 13 -8.16 -21.43 -31.08
N LEU A 14 -7.95 -20.55 -32.07
CA LEU A 14 -6.73 -19.74 -32.17
C LEU A 14 -6.82 -18.36 -31.48
N ILE A 15 -7.97 -17.95 -30.96
CA ILE A 15 -8.13 -16.66 -30.24
C ILE A 15 -7.98 -16.84 -28.72
N LEU A 16 -7.89 -18.07 -28.22
CA LEU A 16 -7.80 -18.35 -26.78
C LEU A 16 -6.37 -18.40 -26.22
N VAL A 17 -5.36 -17.94 -26.98
CA VAL A 17 -3.96 -17.91 -26.53
C VAL A 17 -3.46 -16.47 -26.25
N ALA A 18 -4.24 -15.44 -26.59
CA ALA A 18 -3.82 -14.04 -26.44
C ALA A 18 -4.17 -13.39 -25.09
N THR A 19 -4.93 -14.06 -24.22
CA THR A 19 -5.36 -13.48 -22.93
C THR A 19 -5.14 -14.47 -21.80
N GLY A 20 -3.97 -14.45 -21.15
CA GLY A 20 -3.81 -15.31 -19.98
C GLY A 20 -2.47 -15.28 -19.26
N LEU A 21 -1.39 -14.82 -19.90
CA LEU A 21 -0.14 -14.59 -19.17
C LEU A 21 -0.15 -13.19 -18.56
N VAL A 22 -1.06 -12.98 -17.61
CA VAL A 22 -0.82 -11.98 -16.57
C VAL A 22 0.30 -12.58 -15.74
N PHE A 23 1.54 -12.33 -16.16
CA PHE A 23 2.70 -12.53 -15.30
C PHE A 23 2.43 -11.70 -14.05
N SER A 24 1.93 -12.37 -13.01
CA SER A 24 2.01 -11.87 -11.65
C SER A 24 3.49 -11.91 -11.29
N SER A 25 4.26 -10.98 -11.85
CA SER A 25 5.60 -10.67 -11.39
C SER A 25 5.43 -10.48 -9.90
N LYS A 26 5.92 -11.44 -9.11
CA LYS A 26 6.11 -11.24 -7.68
C LYS A 26 7.05 -10.05 -7.63
N VAL A 27 6.50 -8.85 -7.45
CA VAL A 27 7.27 -7.66 -7.11
C VAL A 27 7.80 -7.98 -5.73
N GLU A 28 8.95 -8.64 -5.70
CA GLU A 28 9.72 -8.80 -4.49
C GLU A 28 10.14 -7.41 -4.05
N ALA A 29 9.65 -7.04 -2.87
CA ALA A 29 9.80 -5.69 -2.36
C ALA A 29 11.26 -5.47 -1.97
N LYS A 30 11.97 -4.72 -2.81
CA LYS A 30 13.32 -4.27 -2.49
C LYS A 30 13.24 -2.88 -1.90
N TYR A 31 13.63 -2.76 -0.63
CA TYR A 31 14.12 -1.49 -0.11
C TYR A 31 15.39 -1.15 -0.91
N VAL A 32 15.36 -0.04 -1.64
CA VAL A 32 16.45 0.38 -2.55
C VAL A 32 17.25 1.55 -1.97
N GLY A 33 17.13 1.80 -0.67
CA GLY A 33 17.78 2.92 0.02
C GLY A 33 16.79 4.02 0.45
N HIS A 34 17.35 5.11 0.95
CA HIS A 34 16.59 6.17 1.63
C HIS A 34 15.79 7.08 0.69
N ASN A 35 16.14 7.12 -0.59
CA ASN A 35 15.62 8.12 -1.54
C ASN A 35 14.42 7.64 -2.37
N ALA A 36 13.91 6.44 -2.11
CA ALA A 36 12.73 5.94 -2.79
C ALA A 36 11.86 5.08 -1.88
N THR A 37 10.55 5.30 -1.93
CA THR A 37 9.57 4.52 -1.17
C THR A 37 9.59 3.05 -1.60
N PRO A 38 9.34 2.09 -0.70
CA PRO A 38 9.25 0.68 -1.05
C PRO A 38 8.16 0.46 -2.09
N THR A 39 8.46 -0.28 -3.17
CA THR A 39 7.53 -0.49 -4.29
C THR A 39 6.18 -1.06 -3.85
N GLU A 40 6.19 -1.91 -2.83
CA GLU A 40 4.99 -2.53 -2.27
C GLU A 40 4.00 -1.56 -1.61
N LEU A 41 4.49 -0.44 -1.07
CA LEU A 41 3.66 0.60 -0.47
C LEU A 41 3.12 1.59 -1.51
N ARG A 42 3.72 1.66 -2.71
CA ARG A 42 3.35 2.65 -3.72
C ARG A 42 1.90 2.50 -4.20
N GLY A 43 1.30 3.59 -4.67
CA GLY A 43 -0.07 3.69 -5.15
C GLY A 43 -1.00 4.41 -4.16
N THR A 44 -2.29 4.35 -4.43
CA THR A 44 -3.32 5.02 -3.61
C THR A 44 -3.93 4.05 -2.60
N TRP A 45 -4.24 4.57 -1.42
CA TRP A 45 -4.85 3.83 -0.32
C TRP A 45 -5.93 4.68 0.35
N TYR A 46 -6.97 4.03 0.84
CA TYR A 46 -8.18 4.66 1.40
C TYR A 46 -8.51 4.09 2.78
N GLU A 47 -8.83 4.97 3.72
CA GLU A 47 -9.34 4.68 5.06
C GLU A 47 -10.72 5.32 5.17
N TYR A 48 -11.73 4.55 5.55
CA TYR A 48 -13.08 5.06 5.74
C TYR A 48 -13.18 5.83 7.05
N LYS A 49 -13.77 7.03 7.04
CA LYS A 49 -13.95 7.87 8.24
C LYS A 49 -15.41 8.05 8.64
N GLY A 50 -16.28 7.14 8.19
CA GLY A 50 -17.73 7.29 8.38
C GLY A 50 -18.37 8.24 7.36
N HIS A 51 -19.71 8.30 7.37
CA HIS A 51 -20.51 9.27 6.62
C HIS A 51 -20.13 9.44 5.13
N ASN A 52 -19.80 8.33 4.43
CA ASN A 52 -19.34 8.38 3.03
C ASN A 52 -18.10 9.28 2.81
N LYS A 53 -17.20 9.37 3.80
CA LYS A 53 -15.93 10.10 3.72
C LYS A 53 -14.75 9.14 3.82
N TRP A 54 -13.69 9.44 3.08
CA TRP A 54 -12.45 8.68 3.09
C TRP A 54 -11.25 9.61 3.23
N ASN A 55 -10.37 9.28 4.17
CA ASN A 55 -8.99 9.69 4.06
C ASN A 55 -8.33 8.89 2.94
N HIS A 56 -7.44 9.53 2.20
CA HIS A 56 -6.64 8.84 1.21
C HIS A 56 -5.20 9.29 1.26
N ILE A 57 -4.31 8.33 1.01
CA ILE A 57 -2.90 8.58 0.83
C ILE A 57 -2.47 8.09 -0.55
N LYS A 58 -1.51 8.78 -1.15
CA LYS A 58 -0.84 8.36 -2.37
C LYS A 58 0.66 8.33 -2.10
N ILE A 59 1.24 7.14 -2.26
CA ILE A 59 2.67 6.92 -2.10
C ILE A 59 3.25 6.74 -3.51
N THR A 60 4.07 7.68 -3.97
CA THR A 60 4.81 7.54 -5.22
C THR A 60 6.23 7.09 -4.91
N LYS A 61 7.05 6.84 -5.94
CA LYS A 61 8.47 6.53 -5.75
C LYS A 61 9.18 7.60 -4.89
N HIS A 62 8.78 8.87 -5.00
CA HIS A 62 9.51 10.01 -4.45
C HIS A 62 8.67 10.94 -3.57
N ALA A 63 7.44 10.56 -3.20
CA ALA A 63 6.58 11.39 -2.37
C ALA A 63 5.55 10.58 -1.57
N PHE A 64 5.19 11.12 -0.41
CA PHE A 64 4.03 10.76 0.38
C PHE A 64 3.03 11.93 0.36
N ILE A 65 1.80 11.63 -0.05
CA ILE A 65 0.74 12.61 -0.24
C ILE A 65 -0.46 12.13 0.57
N GLN A 66 -1.06 13.01 1.37
CA GLN A 66 -2.25 12.72 2.16
C GLN A 66 -3.33 13.75 1.85
N ASN A 67 -4.52 13.30 1.46
CA ASN A 67 -5.65 14.15 1.12
C ASN A 67 -5.29 15.29 0.13
N GLY A 68 -4.46 14.98 -0.88
CA GLY A 68 -3.97 15.94 -1.86
C GLY A 68 -2.74 16.75 -1.44
N GLN A 69 -2.42 16.81 -0.14
CA GLN A 69 -1.25 17.54 0.36
C GLN A 69 0.01 16.67 0.32
N VAL A 70 1.07 17.14 -0.35
CA VAL A 70 2.38 16.50 -0.28
C VAL A 70 2.94 16.75 1.13
N LEU A 71 3.05 15.72 1.97
CA LEU A 71 3.66 15.87 3.30
C LEU A 71 5.18 15.73 3.21
N CYS A 72 5.64 14.73 2.44
CA CYS A 72 7.05 14.41 2.31
C CYS A 72 7.42 14.12 0.84
N SER A 73 8.57 14.61 0.37
CA SER A 73 9.10 14.27 -0.96
C SER A 73 10.61 14.48 -1.06
N LEU A 74 11.25 13.94 -2.11
CA LEU A 74 12.69 14.10 -2.33
C LEU A 74 13.17 15.56 -2.43
N ASN A 75 12.36 16.41 -3.06
CA ASN A 75 12.72 17.82 -3.31
C ASN A 75 12.50 18.72 -2.10
N LYS A 76 11.82 18.22 -1.06
CA LYS A 76 11.65 18.94 0.20
C LYS A 76 12.92 18.87 1.04
N LYS A 77 13.03 19.82 1.99
CA LYS A 77 14.14 19.93 2.93
C LYS A 77 13.70 19.61 4.36
N GLY A 78 14.68 19.45 5.25
CA GLY A 78 14.45 19.19 6.67
C GLY A 78 13.61 17.94 6.91
N TYR A 79 12.70 18.01 7.88
CA TYR A 79 11.85 16.87 8.26
C TYR A 79 10.83 16.46 7.19
N LYS A 80 10.59 17.31 6.18
CA LYS A 80 9.70 16.98 5.06
C LYS A 80 10.43 16.30 3.90
N LYS A 81 11.76 16.14 3.98
CA LYS A 81 12.54 15.41 2.97
C LYS A 81 12.25 13.92 3.05
N LEU A 82 12.03 13.29 1.90
CA LEU A 82 11.91 11.83 1.80
C LEU A 82 13.22 11.20 2.24
N HIS A 83 13.12 10.36 3.26
CA HIS A 83 14.21 9.56 3.78
C HIS A 83 13.59 8.30 4.37
N VAL A 84 13.60 7.23 3.59
CA VAL A 84 12.99 5.97 3.97
C VAL A 84 13.91 5.25 4.94
N THR A 85 13.39 4.93 6.12
CA THR A 85 14.04 4.06 7.08
C THR A 85 13.23 2.79 7.21
N ARG A 86 13.88 1.64 6.99
CA ARG A 86 13.29 0.33 7.14
C ARG A 86 13.65 -0.23 8.52
N TYR A 87 12.63 -0.62 9.26
CA TYR A 87 12.77 -1.31 10.53
C TYR A 87 12.21 -2.72 10.42
N LYS A 88 12.49 -3.56 11.43
CA LYS A 88 11.95 -4.91 11.54
C LYS A 88 11.38 -5.13 12.94
N GLN A 89 10.12 -5.54 13.01
CA GLN A 89 9.46 -5.91 14.26
C GLN A 89 8.65 -7.19 14.02
N ASN A 90 8.66 -8.13 14.97
CA ASN A 90 7.97 -9.42 14.83
C ASN A 90 8.33 -10.17 13.53
N GLY A 91 9.60 -10.09 13.11
CA GLY A 91 10.08 -10.73 11.88
C GLY A 91 9.73 -9.98 10.59
N ARG A 92 9.09 -8.82 10.64
CA ARG A 92 8.48 -8.17 9.47
C ARG A 92 8.86 -6.71 9.32
N PRO A 93 8.96 -6.21 8.08
CA PRO A 93 9.35 -4.84 7.85
C PRO A 93 8.21 -3.86 8.13
N TYR A 94 8.57 -2.70 8.66
CA TYR A 94 7.76 -1.49 8.58
C TYR A 94 8.67 -0.32 8.21
N TYR A 95 8.08 0.75 7.69
CA TYR A 95 8.82 1.84 7.07
C TYR A 95 8.36 3.18 7.61
N VAL A 96 9.32 4.04 7.91
CA VAL A 96 9.11 5.47 8.10
C VAL A 96 9.64 6.17 6.86
N LEU A 97 8.91 7.16 6.34
CA LEU A 97 9.15 7.69 4.99
C LEU A 97 9.88 9.04 4.97
N ASN A 98 9.98 9.72 6.10
CA ASN A 98 10.64 11.01 6.20
C ASN A 98 11.78 11.00 7.22
N LYS A 99 12.71 11.94 7.05
CA LYS A 99 13.68 12.24 8.12
C LYS A 99 12.93 12.97 9.23
N PHE A 100 13.21 12.66 10.49
CA PHE A 100 12.64 13.39 11.63
C PHE A 100 13.66 13.40 12.77
N ASN A 101 13.61 14.45 13.59
CA ASN A 101 14.36 14.52 14.84
C ASN A 101 13.43 14.27 16.04
N TYR A 102 12.13 14.53 15.88
CA TYR A 102 11.12 14.37 16.90
C TYR A 102 9.90 13.62 16.34
N HIS A 103 9.24 12.81 17.17
CA HIS A 103 8.13 11.95 16.73
C HIS A 103 6.96 12.71 16.09
N TYR A 104 6.65 13.93 16.54
CA TYR A 104 5.56 14.74 15.96
C TYR A 104 5.83 15.17 14.51
N GLN A 105 7.06 15.02 14.02
CA GLN A 105 7.44 15.32 12.64
C GLN A 105 7.30 14.11 11.72
N GLU A 106 7.08 12.91 12.27
CA GLU A 106 6.94 11.68 11.49
C GLU A 106 5.65 11.72 10.67
N VAL A 107 5.67 11.28 9.41
CA VAL A 107 4.41 11.10 8.65
C VAL A 107 3.66 9.82 9.05
N GLY A 108 4.28 9.01 9.90
CA GLY A 108 3.81 7.71 10.36
C GLY A 108 4.72 6.56 9.93
N SER A 109 4.45 5.42 10.56
CA SER A 109 5.06 4.13 10.28
C SER A 109 4.09 3.27 9.47
N PHE A 110 4.55 2.65 8.38
CA PHE A 110 3.70 1.96 7.40
C PHE A 110 4.18 0.53 7.12
N TRP A 111 3.25 -0.41 6.99
CA TRP A 111 3.55 -1.78 6.56
C TRP A 111 2.35 -2.43 5.88
N LEU A 112 2.61 -3.48 5.09
CA LEU A 112 1.54 -4.32 4.55
C LEU A 112 1.21 -5.43 5.54
N SER A 113 -0.06 -5.57 5.89
CA SER A 113 -0.49 -6.64 6.80
C SER A 113 -0.57 -7.98 6.08
N LYS A 114 -0.36 -9.08 6.83
CA LYS A 114 -0.71 -10.42 6.34
C LYS A 114 -2.22 -10.64 6.31
N ARG A 115 -2.95 -9.99 7.22
CA ARG A 115 -4.41 -10.03 7.23
C ARG A 115 -4.93 -9.26 6.02
N LYS A 116 -5.90 -9.86 5.33
CA LYS A 116 -6.54 -9.31 4.14
C LYS A 116 -7.96 -8.89 4.50
N ILE A 117 -8.50 -7.95 3.76
CA ILE A 117 -9.91 -7.54 3.83
C ILE A 117 -10.52 -7.84 2.47
N TYR A 118 -11.60 -8.64 2.45
CA TYR A 118 -12.21 -9.17 1.22
C TYR A 118 -11.17 -9.79 0.26
N GLY A 119 -10.24 -10.59 0.79
CA GLY A 119 -9.17 -11.23 0.00
C GLY A 119 -8.09 -10.28 -0.52
N LYS A 120 -8.19 -8.97 -0.27
CA LYS A 120 -7.24 -7.96 -0.74
C LYS A 120 -6.27 -7.54 0.35
N ARG A 121 -5.01 -7.29 -0.05
CA ARG A 121 -3.94 -6.83 0.84
C ARG A 121 -4.24 -5.41 1.33
N VAL A 122 -3.95 -5.17 2.61
CA VAL A 122 -4.18 -3.88 3.27
C VAL A 122 -2.87 -3.30 3.78
N MET A 123 -2.79 -1.98 3.84
CA MET A 123 -1.70 -1.28 4.47
C MET A 123 -2.16 -0.82 5.84
N LYS A 124 -1.33 -1.02 6.86
CA LYS A 124 -1.53 -0.43 8.18
C LYS A 124 -0.60 0.73 8.38
N SER A 125 -1.03 1.70 9.16
CA SER A 125 -0.14 2.72 9.70
C SER A 125 -0.30 2.90 11.20
N TYR A 126 0.74 3.45 11.80
CA TYR A 126 0.75 3.91 13.18
C TYR A 126 1.43 5.28 13.24
N TYR A 127 0.84 6.23 13.97
CA TYR A 127 1.44 7.54 14.23
C TYR A 127 1.65 7.74 15.73
N ASN A 128 0.58 7.73 16.53
CA ASN A 128 0.70 7.88 17.98
C ASN A 128 -0.51 7.28 18.75
N MET A 129 -0.43 7.33 20.08
CA MET A 129 -1.53 7.06 21.04
C MET A 129 -2.24 5.71 20.89
N GLY A 130 -1.53 4.71 20.37
CA GLY A 130 -2.08 3.36 20.21
C GLY A 130 -3.14 3.22 19.12
N TYR A 131 -3.39 4.25 18.29
CA TYR A 131 -4.34 4.19 17.18
C TYR A 131 -3.64 3.70 15.90
N PHE A 132 -4.26 2.74 15.23
CA PHE A 132 -3.78 2.11 14.01
C PHE A 132 -4.78 2.33 12.89
N SER A 133 -4.34 3.01 11.83
CA SER A 133 -5.17 3.15 10.63
C SER A 133 -5.02 1.93 9.72
N VAL A 134 -6.12 1.48 9.14
CA VAL A 134 -6.14 0.40 8.15
C VAL A 134 -6.63 0.95 6.82
N TYR A 135 -5.76 0.89 5.81
CA TYR A 135 -6.05 1.37 4.48
C TYR A 135 -6.16 0.24 3.47
N THR A 136 -7.09 0.42 2.53
CA THR A 136 -7.35 -0.50 1.43
C THR A 136 -7.15 0.18 0.08
N ARG A 137 -6.97 -0.60 -0.99
CA ARG A 137 -6.75 -0.07 -2.35
C ARG A 137 -8.03 0.51 -2.97
N ASN A 138 -9.20 0.09 -2.51
CA ASN A 138 -10.49 0.53 -3.01
C ASN A 138 -11.24 1.25 -1.89
N LYS A 139 -12.15 2.15 -2.23
CA LYS A 139 -13.06 2.74 -1.23
C LYS A 139 -14.01 1.65 -0.72
N ILE A 140 -13.96 1.38 0.57
CA ILE A 140 -14.88 0.48 1.27
C ILE A 140 -15.60 1.27 2.37
N LYS A 141 -16.88 1.01 2.61
CA LYS A 141 -17.71 1.74 3.60
C LYS A 141 -17.65 1.09 4.99
N HIS A 142 -16.45 0.74 5.46
CA HIS A 142 -16.25 0.20 6.80
C HIS A 142 -14.89 0.64 7.34
N ASP A 143 -14.85 1.08 8.59
CA ASP A 143 -13.61 1.47 9.28
C ASP A 143 -13.03 0.25 9.99
N TYR A 144 -11.87 -0.20 9.51
CA TYR A 144 -11.13 -1.32 10.11
C TYR A 144 -9.98 -0.85 11.02
N SER A 145 -9.82 0.47 11.17
CA SER A 145 -8.86 1.06 12.09
C SER A 145 -9.25 0.74 13.53
N TYR A 146 -8.25 0.68 14.40
CA TYR A 146 -8.45 0.22 15.78
C TYR A 146 -7.48 0.89 16.73
N GLN A 147 -7.86 0.96 18.01
CA GLN A 147 -6.99 1.42 19.08
C GLN A 147 -6.58 0.24 19.97
N THR A 148 -5.34 0.25 20.45
CA THR A 148 -4.85 -0.73 21.42
C THR A 148 -4.49 -0.06 22.73
N LYS A 149 -4.94 -0.63 23.85
CA LYS A 149 -4.59 -0.18 25.21
C LYS A 149 -3.25 -0.72 25.73
N GLY A 150 -2.60 -1.62 24.98
CA GLY A 150 -1.34 -2.27 25.37
C GLY A 150 -0.11 -1.74 24.63
N ASN A 151 1.01 -2.43 24.77
CA ASN A 151 2.26 -2.07 24.10
C ASN A 151 2.11 -2.10 22.56
N TYR A 152 1.93 -0.92 21.95
CA TYR A 152 1.72 -0.74 20.52
C TYR A 152 2.85 -1.33 19.66
N LYS A 153 4.08 -1.41 20.19
CA LYS A 153 5.22 -1.99 19.47
C LYS A 153 4.99 -3.46 19.11
N LYS A 154 4.15 -4.18 19.87
CA LYS A 154 3.75 -5.57 19.55
C LYS A 154 2.82 -5.67 18.33
N GLN A 155 2.27 -4.56 17.84
CA GLN A 155 1.39 -4.52 16.67
C GLN A 155 2.11 -4.07 15.39
N LEU A 156 3.25 -3.38 15.51
CA LEU A 156 4.04 -2.97 14.36
C LEU A 156 4.49 -4.19 13.56
N GLY A 157 4.33 -4.09 12.24
CA GLY A 157 4.65 -5.17 11.29
C GLY A 157 3.63 -6.30 11.21
N LYS A 158 2.56 -6.36 12.03
CA LYS A 158 1.56 -7.46 11.98
C LYS A 158 0.57 -7.39 10.81
#